data_AF-A0A7S1N7J7-F1
#
_entry.id   AF-A0A7S1N7J7-F1
#
_cell.length_a   1.000
_cell.length_b   1.000
_cell.length_c   1.000
_cell.angle_alpha   90.00
_cell.angle_beta   90.00
_cell.angle_gamma   90.00
#
_symmetry.space_group_name_H-M   'P 1'
#
loop_
_entity.id
_entity.type
_entity.pdbx_description
1 polymer ?
#
loop_
_entity_poly.entity_id
_entity_poly.type
_entity_poly.pdbx_seq_one_letter_code
_entity_poly.pdbx_strand_id
1 'polypeptide(L)'
;RLTSGAGAISWEDAFASLQRAMELSVMDAIETTLQQHSLSLLNADGIAVSGGCASNRYLNSAIQRHFRTKVHVPALPTDGGISLGLLYSRLKPQRPPPSISLGPELDSLDHLPSLAQEQHAVPITVAEVAKLLYTGSVVAVVFGRKPLASHPLGFRSVLAAPSQSAKMNTS
;
A
#
# COMPACT_ATOMS: atom_id res chain seq x y z
N ARG A 1 21.72 21.96 12.27
CA ARG A 1 21.65 22.84 11.08
C ARG A 1 22.86 22.53 10.21
N LEU A 2 22.71 21.69 9.19
CA LEU A 2 23.75 21.49 8.18
C LEU A 2 23.52 22.51 7.07
N THR A 3 24.25 23.61 7.22
CA THR A 3 24.78 24.57 6.23
C THR A 3 24.01 24.78 4.92
N SER A 4 23.37 25.94 4.81
CA SER A 4 23.09 26.63 3.56
C SER A 4 24.39 27.24 3.01
N GLY A 5 25.11 26.51 2.16
CA GLY A 5 26.25 26.99 1.38
C GLY A 5 26.09 26.53 -0.07
N ALA A 6 26.74 27.19 -1.03
CA ALA A 6 26.60 26.97 -2.49
C ALA A 6 27.07 25.60 -3.04
N GLY A 7 27.07 24.56 -2.20
CA GLY A 7 27.28 23.15 -2.52
C GLY A 7 26.60 22.21 -1.52
N ALA A 8 25.61 22.71 -0.77
CA ALA A 8 24.85 21.91 0.18
C ALA A 8 23.81 21.08 -0.56
N ILE A 9 23.96 19.75 -0.50
CA ILE A 9 22.97 18.81 -1.01
C ILE A 9 21.70 18.98 -0.18
N SER A 10 20.57 19.21 -0.85
CA SER A 10 19.27 19.27 -0.19
C SER A 10 18.92 17.89 0.38
N TRP A 11 18.10 17.81 1.43
CA TRP A 11 17.68 16.51 1.95
C TRP A 11 16.88 15.73 0.89
N GLU A 12 16.13 16.46 0.07
CA GLU A 12 15.39 15.96 -1.07
C GLU A 12 16.31 15.25 -2.06
N ASP A 13 17.42 15.88 -2.45
CA ASP A 13 18.41 15.29 -3.37
C ASP A 13 19.13 14.11 -2.73
N ALA A 14 19.42 14.18 -1.43
CA ALA A 14 20.03 13.08 -0.70
C ALA A 14 19.10 11.85 -0.64
N PHE A 15 17.81 12.04 -0.34
CA PHE A 15 16.82 10.96 -0.33
C PHE A 15 16.56 10.41 -1.74
N ALA A 16 16.49 11.25 -2.76
CA ALA A 16 16.36 10.81 -4.14
C ALA A 16 17.56 9.98 -4.59
N SER A 17 18.77 10.39 -4.22
CA SER A 17 20.01 9.65 -4.50
C SER A 17 20.03 8.31 -3.78
N LEU A 18 19.63 8.27 -2.50
CA LEU A 18 19.53 7.02 -1.72
C LEU A 18 18.48 6.07 -2.32
N GLN A 19 17.31 6.58 -2.68
CA GLN A 19 16.27 5.82 -3.36
C GLN A 19 16.79 5.24 -4.68
N ARG A 20 17.53 6.03 -5.46
CA ARG A 20 18.11 5.56 -6.72
C ARG A 20 19.18 4.49 -6.50
N ALA A 21 20.04 4.66 -5.50
CA ALA A 21 21.05 3.66 -5.14
C ALA A 21 20.39 2.34 -4.73
N MET A 22 19.34 2.40 -3.91
CA MET A 22 18.56 1.22 -3.52
C MET A 22 17.95 0.50 -4.74
N GLU A 23 17.35 1.24 -5.68
CA GLU A 23 16.81 0.65 -6.91
C GLU A 23 17.87 -0.10 -7.71
N LEU A 24 19.05 0.52 -7.90
CA LEU A 24 20.16 -0.08 -8.63
C LEU A 24 20.67 -1.35 -7.93
N SER A 25 20.88 -1.31 -6.62
CA SER A 25 21.33 -2.47 -5.85
C SER A 25 20.33 -3.63 -5.91
N VAL A 26 19.03 -3.35 -5.91
CA VAL A 26 18.00 -4.40 -6.03
C VAL A 26 17.96 -4.97 -7.46
N MET A 27 18.08 -4.13 -8.49
CA MET A 27 18.15 -4.61 -9.88
C MET A 27 19.37 -5.51 -10.09
N ASP A 28 20.54 -5.09 -9.61
CA ASP A 28 21.78 -5.86 -9.68
C ASP A 28 21.67 -7.21 -8.94
N ALA A 29 21.05 -7.21 -7.75
CA ALA A 29 20.79 -8.44 -7.01
C ALA A 29 19.86 -9.40 -7.75
N ILE A 30 18.81 -8.88 -8.41
CA ILE A 30 17.89 -9.69 -9.22
C ILE A 30 18.62 -10.27 -10.43
N GLU A 31 19.35 -9.45 -11.19
CA GLU A 31 20.13 -9.89 -12.36
C GLU A 31 21.15 -10.95 -11.98
N THR A 32 21.90 -10.71 -10.91
CA THR A 32 22.88 -11.66 -10.36
C THR A 32 22.21 -12.99 -10.01
N THR A 33 21.06 -12.95 -9.33
CA THR A 33 20.31 -14.17 -8.96
C THR A 33 19.83 -14.93 -10.19
N LEU A 34 19.31 -14.22 -11.20
CA LEU A 34 18.85 -14.83 -12.45
C LEU A 34 20.00 -15.52 -13.19
N GLN A 35 21.17 -14.87 -13.27
CA GLN A 35 22.37 -15.43 -13.89
C GLN A 35 22.89 -16.64 -13.10
N GLN A 36 23.05 -16.51 -11.77
CA GLN A 36 23.56 -17.57 -10.89
C GLN A 36 22.73 -18.86 -10.97
N HIS A 37 21.41 -18.72 -11.10
CA HIS A 37 20.50 -19.86 -11.17
C HIS A 37 20.06 -20.23 -12.61
N SER A 38 20.66 -19.61 -13.63
CA SER A 38 20.28 -19.80 -15.05
C SER A 38 18.77 -19.66 -15.29
N LEU A 39 18.14 -18.75 -14.56
CA LEU A 39 16.71 -18.47 -14.65
C LEU A 39 16.45 -17.50 -15.79
N SER A 40 15.32 -17.70 -16.47
CA SER A 40 14.83 -16.78 -17.50
C SER A 40 13.45 -16.26 -17.13
N LEU A 41 13.26 -14.96 -17.29
CA LEU A 41 11.96 -14.32 -17.07
C LEU A 41 10.98 -14.56 -18.23
N LEU A 42 11.43 -15.13 -19.36
CA LEU A 42 10.59 -15.39 -20.54
C LEU A 42 9.37 -16.29 -20.25
N ASN A 43 9.53 -17.24 -19.31
CA ASN A 43 8.48 -18.19 -18.93
C ASN A 43 7.90 -17.93 -17.54
N ALA A 44 8.25 -16.80 -16.91
CA ALA A 44 7.75 -16.45 -15.60
C ALA A 44 6.54 -15.50 -15.71
N ASP A 45 5.54 -15.69 -14.85
CA ASP A 45 4.39 -14.77 -14.77
C ASP A 45 4.80 -13.36 -14.30
N GLY A 46 5.90 -13.29 -13.54
CA GLY A 46 6.41 -12.05 -12.97
C GLY A 46 7.46 -12.31 -11.88
N ILE A 47 7.91 -11.22 -11.25
CA ILE A 47 8.79 -11.23 -10.09
C ILE A 47 7.93 -11.01 -8.84
N ALA A 48 7.95 -11.96 -7.90
CA ALA A 48 7.34 -11.77 -6.59
C ALA A 48 8.33 -11.09 -5.65
N VAL A 49 7.90 -10.00 -5.00
CA VAL A 49 8.74 -9.21 -4.08
C VAL A 49 8.06 -9.14 -2.72
N SER A 50 8.77 -9.54 -1.66
CA SER A 50 8.34 -9.42 -0.26
C SER A 50 9.45 -8.81 0.60
N GLY A 51 9.20 -8.69 1.91
CA GLY A 51 10.04 -7.97 2.85
C GLY A 51 9.63 -6.50 2.98
N GLY A 52 10.21 -5.81 3.98
CA GLY A 52 9.91 -4.40 4.26
C GLY A 52 10.11 -3.47 3.06
N CYS A 53 11.12 -3.75 2.22
CA CYS A 53 11.40 -2.95 1.03
C CYS A 53 10.30 -3.04 -0.03
N ALA A 54 9.51 -4.12 -0.05
CA ALA A 54 8.48 -4.32 -1.07
C ALA A 54 7.25 -3.40 -0.87
N SER A 55 7.13 -2.71 0.27
CA SER A 55 6.14 -1.63 0.39
C SER A 55 6.53 -0.35 -0.36
N ASN A 56 7.76 -0.26 -0.88
CA ASN A 56 8.22 0.86 -1.67
C ASN A 56 7.67 0.78 -3.11
N ARG A 57 6.65 1.58 -3.40
CA ARG A 57 6.01 1.64 -4.72
C ARG A 57 6.93 2.15 -5.84
N TYR A 58 7.88 3.03 -5.53
CA TYR A 58 8.86 3.50 -6.50
C TYR A 58 9.80 2.37 -6.92
N LEU A 59 10.29 1.59 -5.95
CA LEU A 59 11.11 0.41 -6.21
C LEU A 59 10.36 -0.61 -7.06
N ASN A 60 9.13 -0.97 -6.69
CA ASN A 60 8.33 -1.94 -7.44
C ASN A 60 8.11 -1.48 -8.90
N SER A 61 7.84 -0.18 -9.10
CA SER A 61 7.68 0.41 -10.42
C SER A 61 8.99 0.44 -11.22
N ALA A 62 10.13 0.61 -10.54
CA ALA A 62 11.45 0.57 -11.15
C ALA A 62 11.80 -0.85 -11.63
N ILE A 63 11.55 -1.87 -10.81
CA ILE A 63 11.72 -3.29 -11.17
C ILE A 63 10.85 -3.63 -12.39
N GLN A 64 9.56 -3.28 -12.37
CA GLN A 64 8.64 -3.54 -13.47
C GLN A 64 9.12 -2.92 -14.79
N ARG A 65 9.60 -1.67 -14.76
CA ARG A 65 10.11 -0.98 -15.96
C ARG A 65 11.42 -1.60 -16.47
N HIS A 66 12.33 -1.94 -15.57
CA HIS A 66 13.65 -2.47 -15.91
C HIS A 66 13.55 -3.87 -16.53
N PHE A 67 12.84 -4.78 -15.87
CA PHE A 67 12.72 -6.18 -16.32
C PHE A 67 11.56 -6.43 -17.29
N ARG A 68 10.73 -5.41 -17.57
CA ARG A 68 9.55 -5.49 -18.45
C ARG A 68 8.63 -6.67 -18.11
N THR A 69 8.46 -6.93 -16.82
CA THR A 69 7.65 -8.04 -16.31
C THR A 69 6.74 -7.59 -15.17
N LYS A 70 5.72 -8.39 -14.85
CA LYS A 70 4.83 -8.08 -13.73
C LYS A 70 5.58 -8.17 -12.41
N VAL A 71 5.24 -7.29 -11.47
CA VAL A 71 5.73 -7.35 -10.09
C VAL A 71 4.56 -7.69 -9.18
N HIS A 72 4.68 -8.80 -8.45
CA HIS A 72 3.68 -9.27 -7.51
C HIS A 72 4.11 -8.95 -6.09
N VAL A 73 3.32 -8.15 -5.39
CA VAL A 73 3.56 -7.79 -3.98
C VAL A 73 2.39 -8.30 -3.15
N PRO A 74 2.62 -9.09 -2.09
CA PRO A 74 1.55 -9.55 -1.22
C PRO A 74 0.94 -8.36 -0.46
N ALA A 75 -0.30 -8.51 0.02
CA ALA A 75 -0.99 -7.45 0.76
C ALA A 75 -0.25 -7.00 2.03
N LEU A 76 0.48 -7.94 2.66
CA LEU A 76 1.32 -7.69 3.83
C LEU A 76 2.74 -8.20 3.53
N PRO A 77 3.59 -7.38 2.88
CA PRO A 77 4.92 -7.81 2.47
C PRO A 77 5.94 -7.76 3.61
N THR A 78 5.65 -7.03 4.69
CA THR A 78 6.53 -6.89 5.84
C THR A 78 6.50 -8.15 6.72
N ASP A 79 7.25 -8.13 7.82
CA ASP A 79 7.37 -9.26 8.75
C ASP A 79 6.02 -9.73 9.32
N GLY A 80 5.01 -8.85 9.38
CA GLY A 80 3.66 -9.23 9.76
C GLY A 80 3.03 -10.28 8.83
N GLY A 81 3.52 -10.41 7.60
CA GLY A 81 3.07 -11.39 6.62
C GLY A 81 3.77 -12.74 6.70
N ILE A 82 4.83 -12.89 7.50
CA ILE A 82 5.61 -14.13 7.59
C ILE A 82 4.76 -15.29 8.09
N SER A 83 3.89 -15.06 9.09
CA SER A 83 2.98 -16.08 9.61
C SER A 83 2.03 -16.60 8.53
N LEU A 84 1.51 -15.70 7.68
CA LEU A 84 0.67 -16.05 6.54
C LEU A 84 1.46 -16.79 5.45
N GLY A 85 2.69 -16.36 5.17
CA GLY A 85 3.59 -17.05 4.26
C GLY A 85 3.90 -18.48 4.71
N LEU A 86 4.19 -18.67 6.01
CA LEU A 86 4.39 -19.98 6.61
C LEU A 86 3.14 -20.85 6.49
N LEU A 87 1.96 -20.30 6.80
CA LEU A 87 0.68 -20.99 6.63
C LEU A 87 0.50 -21.48 5.18
N TYR A 88 0.70 -20.61 4.19
CA TYR A 88 0.55 -20.96 2.77
C TYR A 88 1.64 -21.90 2.25
N SER A 89 2.82 -21.93 2.88
CA SER A 89 3.84 -22.95 2.57
C SER A 89 3.37 -24.36 2.94
N ARG A 90 2.49 -24.50 3.94
CA ARG A 90 1.93 -25.78 4.42
C ARG A 90 0.56 -26.09 3.82
N LEU A 91 -0.26 -25.06 3.65
CA LEU A 91 -1.62 -25.15 3.13
C LEU A 91 -1.72 -24.27 1.89
N LYS A 92 -1.38 -24.84 0.73
CA LYS A 92 -1.50 -24.13 -0.55
C LYS A 92 -2.98 -23.87 -0.84
N PRO A 93 -3.44 -22.61 -0.81
CA PRO A 93 -4.84 -22.32 -1.05
C PRO A 93 -5.17 -22.60 -2.52
N GLN A 94 -6.27 -23.30 -2.78
CA GLN A 94 -6.70 -23.56 -4.16
C GLN A 94 -7.36 -22.35 -4.82
N ARG A 95 -7.73 -21.35 -4.02
CA ARG A 95 -8.35 -20.09 -4.47
C ARG A 95 -7.74 -18.93 -3.70
N PRO A 96 -7.62 -17.74 -4.30
CA PRO A 96 -7.22 -16.56 -3.57
C PRO A 96 -8.19 -16.32 -2.39
N PRO A 97 -7.71 -15.82 -1.25
CA PRO A 97 -8.58 -15.50 -0.13
C PRO A 97 -9.64 -14.47 -0.59
N PRO A 98 -10.89 -14.62 -0.15
CA PRO A 98 -12.01 -13.79 -0.63
C PRO A 98 -11.87 -12.32 -0.22
N SER A 99 -11.07 -12.03 0.81
CA SER A 99 -10.80 -10.67 1.27
C SER A 99 -9.48 -10.60 2.03
N ILE A 100 -8.87 -9.41 2.01
CA ILE A 100 -7.73 -9.02 2.85
C ILE A 100 -8.17 -8.49 4.23
N SER A 101 -9.47 -8.36 4.46
CA SER A 101 -10.11 -7.86 5.68
C SER A 101 -10.24 -9.00 6.71
N LEU A 102 -9.09 -9.40 7.29
CA LEU A 102 -9.00 -10.50 8.25
C LEU A 102 -8.62 -10.03 9.67
N GLY A 103 -8.45 -8.72 9.88
CA GLY A 103 -8.17 -8.14 11.19
C GLY A 103 -9.38 -8.16 12.13
N PRO A 104 -9.29 -7.51 13.30
CA PRO A 104 -10.41 -7.39 14.23
C PRO A 104 -11.55 -6.56 13.63
N GLU A 105 -12.74 -6.73 14.20
CA GLU A 105 -13.89 -5.86 13.99
C GLU A 105 -13.68 -4.52 14.71
N LEU A 106 -14.67 -3.64 14.64
CA LEU A 106 -14.64 -2.41 15.43
C LEU A 106 -14.84 -2.76 16.91
N ASP A 107 -13.93 -2.31 17.78
CA ASP A 107 -14.02 -2.58 19.22
C ASP A 107 -15.25 -1.93 19.90
N SER A 108 -15.90 -0.97 19.23
CA SER A 108 -17.02 -0.18 19.77
C SER A 108 -18.32 -0.38 19.00
N LEU A 109 -18.51 -1.52 18.35
CA LEU A 109 -19.76 -1.83 17.63
C LEU A 109 -21.00 -1.65 18.51
N ASP A 110 -20.92 -2.05 19.79
CA ASP A 110 -22.03 -1.95 20.73
C ASP A 110 -22.41 -0.50 21.09
N HIS A 111 -21.46 0.44 20.95
CA HIS A 111 -21.69 1.87 21.19
C HIS A 111 -22.11 2.64 19.94
N LEU A 112 -22.03 2.04 18.75
CA LEU A 112 -22.41 2.72 17.51
C LEU A 112 -23.87 3.17 17.49
N PRO A 113 -24.86 2.39 17.97
CA PRO A 113 -26.25 2.84 17.97
C PRO A 113 -26.48 4.07 18.84
N SER A 114 -25.90 4.12 20.04
CA SER A 114 -26.02 5.28 20.94
C SER A 114 -25.30 6.49 20.35
N LEU A 115 -24.08 6.31 19.83
CA LEU A 115 -23.34 7.39 19.18
C LEU A 115 -24.08 7.92 17.95
N ALA A 116 -24.69 7.04 17.15
CA ALA A 116 -25.50 7.44 15.99
C ALA A 116 -26.70 8.29 16.40
N GLN A 117 -27.36 7.97 17.52
CA GLN A 117 -28.44 8.78 18.06
C GLN A 117 -27.95 10.14 18.57
N GLU A 118 -26.88 10.15 19.37
CA GLU A 118 -26.27 11.37 19.94
C GLU A 118 -25.78 12.33 18.86
N GLN A 119 -25.23 11.80 17.76
CA GLN A 119 -24.72 12.57 16.64
C GLN A 119 -25.78 12.85 15.55
N HIS A 120 -27.04 12.49 15.78
CA HIS A 120 -28.13 12.62 14.81
C HIS A 120 -27.78 12.02 13.43
N ALA A 121 -27.08 10.88 13.43
CA ALA A 121 -26.64 10.23 12.22
C ALA A 121 -27.84 9.79 11.38
N VAL A 122 -27.70 9.95 10.06
CA VAL A 122 -28.72 9.56 9.09
C VAL A 122 -28.25 8.37 8.27
N PRO A 123 -29.14 7.45 7.89
CA PRO A 123 -28.84 6.46 6.85
C PRO A 123 -28.38 7.19 5.58
N ILE A 124 -27.30 6.69 4.98
CA ILE A 124 -26.75 7.28 3.75
C ILE A 124 -26.42 6.16 2.76
N THR A 125 -26.71 6.41 1.49
CA THR A 125 -26.43 5.51 0.38
C THR A 125 -25.05 5.80 -0.23
N VAL A 126 -24.50 4.82 -0.96
CA VAL A 126 -23.24 5.00 -1.71
C VAL A 126 -23.33 6.17 -2.69
N ALA A 127 -24.49 6.39 -3.32
CA ALA A 127 -24.70 7.50 -4.25
C ALA A 127 -24.63 8.87 -3.54
N GLU A 128 -25.16 8.97 -2.33
CA GLU A 128 -25.08 10.19 -1.52
C GLU A 128 -23.66 10.44 -1.02
N VAL A 129 -22.94 9.40 -0.60
CA VAL A 129 -21.49 9.50 -0.28
C VAL A 129 -20.70 9.99 -1.51
N ALA A 130 -20.97 9.44 -2.69
CA ALA A 130 -20.33 9.88 -3.93
C ALA A 130 -20.64 11.35 -4.25
N LYS A 131 -21.88 11.79 -4.03
CA LYS A 131 -22.27 13.20 -4.18
C LYS A 131 -21.51 14.10 -3.21
N LEU A 132 -21.39 13.71 -1.94
CA LEU A 132 -20.60 14.45 -0.93
C LEU A 132 -19.14 14.61 -1.38
N LEU A 133 -18.51 13.51 -1.81
CA LEU A 133 -17.14 13.54 -2.34
C LEU A 133 -17.04 14.47 -3.56
N TYR A 134 -17.98 14.37 -4.50
CA TYR A 134 -18.02 15.22 -5.70
C TYR A 134 -18.19 16.71 -5.37
N THR A 135 -18.92 17.05 -4.30
CA THR A 135 -19.07 18.42 -3.82
C THR A 135 -17.90 18.91 -2.96
N GLY A 136 -16.94 18.04 -2.66
CA GLY A 136 -15.67 18.40 -2.00
C GLY A 136 -15.59 18.08 -0.52
N SER A 137 -16.54 17.31 -0.02
CA SER A 137 -16.45 16.77 1.33
C SER A 137 -15.34 15.73 1.42
N VAL A 138 -14.66 15.72 2.56
CA VAL A 138 -13.76 14.65 2.98
C VAL A 138 -14.57 13.70 3.88
N VAL A 139 -14.65 12.42 3.51
CA VAL A 139 -15.52 11.44 4.19
C VAL A 139 -14.68 10.33 4.81
N ALA A 140 -14.77 10.15 6.13
CA ALA A 140 -14.21 8.99 6.79
C ALA A 140 -15.14 7.78 6.60
N VAL A 141 -14.60 6.66 6.12
CA VAL A 141 -15.32 5.41 5.90
C VAL A 141 -14.72 4.31 6.78
N VAL A 142 -15.62 3.66 7.51
CA VAL A 142 -15.32 2.50 8.33
C VAL A 142 -16.32 1.40 7.98
N PHE A 143 -15.82 0.29 7.44
CA PHE A 143 -16.65 -0.83 7.01
C PHE A 143 -15.97 -2.16 7.34
N GLY A 144 -16.74 -3.14 7.83
CA GLY A 144 -16.27 -4.51 8.08
C GLY A 144 -15.05 -4.60 9.00
N ARG A 145 -14.25 -5.64 8.80
CA ARG A 145 -13.02 -5.90 9.58
C ARG A 145 -11.85 -5.04 9.12
N LYS A 146 -10.84 -4.88 9.98
CA LYS A 146 -9.61 -4.17 9.62
C LYS A 146 -8.86 -4.92 8.50
N PRO A 147 -8.36 -4.24 7.45
CA PRO A 147 -7.54 -4.87 6.43
C PRO A 147 -6.18 -5.28 7.01
N LEU A 148 -5.65 -6.42 6.55
CA LEU A 148 -4.27 -6.84 6.88
C LEU A 148 -3.22 -6.00 6.15
N ALA A 149 -3.60 -5.29 5.09
CA ALA A 149 -2.69 -4.48 4.32
C ALA A 149 -2.20 -3.25 5.11
N SER A 150 -0.97 -2.83 4.83
CA SER A 150 -0.39 -1.59 5.38
C SER A 150 -1.09 -0.32 4.89
N HIS A 151 -1.91 -0.43 3.83
CA HIS A 151 -2.62 0.68 3.23
C HIS A 151 -4.14 0.55 3.45
N PRO A 152 -4.83 1.68 3.71
CA PRO A 152 -6.26 1.68 3.97
C PRO A 152 -7.05 1.47 2.66
N LEU A 153 -7.33 0.22 2.34
CA LEU A 153 -8.01 -0.21 1.10
C LEU A 153 -9.55 -0.08 1.18
N GLY A 154 -10.04 1.06 1.67
CA GLY A 154 -11.48 1.39 1.74
C GLY A 154 -12.20 0.94 3.02
N PHE A 155 -11.61 0.03 3.81
CA PHE A 155 -12.22 -0.50 5.04
C PHE A 155 -12.08 0.46 6.24
N ARG A 156 -11.01 1.26 6.27
CA ARG A 156 -10.65 2.21 7.33
C ARG A 156 -9.94 3.39 6.67
N SER A 157 -10.68 4.21 5.95
CA SER A 157 -10.11 5.17 5.01
C SER A 157 -10.74 6.55 5.16
N VAL A 158 -9.97 7.57 4.82
CA VAL A 158 -10.50 8.91 4.57
C VAL A 158 -10.53 9.10 3.05
N LEU A 159 -11.72 9.36 2.52
CA LEU A 159 -11.99 9.50 1.09
C LEU A 159 -12.15 10.98 0.75
N ALA A 160 -11.60 11.36 -0.41
CA ALA A 160 -11.76 12.67 -1.02
C ALA A 160 -11.79 12.51 -2.54
N ALA A 161 -12.46 13.43 -3.25
CA ALA A 161 -12.47 13.39 -4.71
C ALA A 161 -11.06 13.71 -5.28
N PRO A 162 -10.51 12.86 -6.18
CA PRO A 162 -9.16 13.05 -6.72
C PRO A 162 -9.07 14.22 -7.71
N SER A 163 -10.19 14.60 -8.33
CA SER A 163 -10.28 15.64 -9.36
C SER A 163 -10.43 17.05 -8.80
N GLN A 164 -10.65 17.19 -7.49
CA GLN A 164 -10.65 18.49 -6.88
C GLN A 164 -9.22 18.88 -6.57
N SER A 165 -8.80 20.02 -7.09
CA SER A 165 -7.61 20.75 -6.63
C SER A 165 -7.84 21.25 -5.20
N ALA A 166 -8.11 20.35 -4.25
CA ALA A 166 -7.96 20.63 -2.85
C ALA A 166 -6.47 20.82 -2.65
N LYS A 167 -6.05 22.10 -2.54
CA LYS A 167 -4.73 22.47 -2.05
C LYS A 167 -4.53 21.67 -0.76
N MET A 168 -3.70 20.65 -0.82
CA MET A 168 -3.16 20.02 0.37
C MET A 168 -2.30 21.13 0.97
N ASN A 169 -2.87 21.89 1.90
CA ASN A 169 -2.19 23.00 2.55
C ASN A 169 -1.00 22.41 3.29
N THR A 170 0.18 22.49 2.68
CA THR A 170 1.46 22.28 3.34
C THR A 170 1.60 23.43 4.33
N SER A 171 1.27 23.16 5.59
CA SER A 171 1.60 24.05 6.71
C SER A 171 3.09 23.97 7.00
#